data_AF-A0A1Y4UZ72-F1
#
_entry.id   AF-A0A1Y4UZ72-F1
#
_cell.length_a   1.000
_cell.length_b   1.000
_cell.length_c   1.000
_cell.angle_alpha   90.00
_cell.angle_beta   90.00
_cell.angle_gamma   90.00
#
_symmetry.space_group_name_H-M   'P 1'
#
loop_
_entity.id
_entity.type
_entity.pdbx_description
1 polymer ?
#
loop_
_entity_poly.entity_id
_entity_poly.type
_entity_poly.pdbx_seq_one_letter_code
_entity_poly.pdbx_strand_id
1 'polypeptide(L)'
;QLMLLGELLGLSDKLSSYTARHTWATTAYYCEIHPGIISEAMGHSSITVTETYLKPFRSKKIDEANRQVLDFVKRSIVGVNA
;
A
#
# COMPACT_ATOMS: atom_id res chain seq x y z
N GLN A 1 3.61 -3.00 -28.05
CA GLN A 1 2.32 -2.34 -27.74
C GLN A 1 2.42 -1.42 -26.52
N LEU A 2 2.74 -1.89 -25.32
CA LEU A 2 2.83 -1.01 -24.12
C LEU A 2 3.90 0.09 -24.21
N MET A 3 5.06 -0.18 -24.82
CA MET A 3 6.07 0.85 -25.05
C MET A 3 5.58 1.98 -25.95
N LEU A 4 4.96 1.63 -27.08
CA LEU A 4 4.36 2.61 -28.01
C LEU A 4 3.26 3.44 -27.33
N LEU A 5 2.47 2.82 -26.44
CA LEU A 5 1.49 3.53 -25.62
C LEU A 5 2.17 4.49 -24.64
N GLY A 6 3.27 4.09 -24.01
CA GLY A 6 4.05 4.96 -23.13
C GLY A 6 4.62 6.18 -23.86
N GLU A 7 5.14 5.99 -25.07
CA GLU A 7 5.62 7.06 -25.94
C GLU A 7 4.49 8.02 -26.34
N LEU A 8 3.33 7.49 -26.73
CA LEU A 8 2.15 8.29 -27.09
C LEU A 8 1.65 9.14 -25.91
N LEU A 9 1.74 8.61 -24.68
CA LEU A 9 1.36 9.32 -23.46
C LEU A 9 2.45 10.25 -22.92
N GLY A 10 3.61 10.34 -23.59
CA GLY A 10 4.72 11.18 -23.17
C GLY A 10 5.37 10.74 -21.84
N LEU A 11 5.30 9.45 -21.51
CA LEU A 11 5.92 8.92 -20.30
C LEU A 11 7.44 8.81 -20.50
N SER A 12 8.21 9.35 -19.54
CA SER A 12 9.66 9.23 -19.52
C SER A 12 10.15 7.82 -19.17
N ASP A 13 9.34 7.07 -18.44
CA ASP A 13 9.66 5.72 -17.98
C ASP A 13 9.04 4.64 -18.88
N LYS A 14 9.73 3.49 -18.98
CA LYS A 14 9.24 2.36 -19.77
C LYS A 14 7.98 1.75 -19.16
N LEU A 15 6.87 1.87 -19.88
CA LEU A 15 5.64 1.14 -19.56
C LEU A 15 5.77 -0.32 -19.99
N SER A 16 5.58 -1.23 -19.04
CA SER A 16 5.62 -2.68 -19.24
C SER A 16 4.55 -3.38 -18.40
N SER A 17 4.31 -4.67 -18.69
CA SER A 17 3.42 -5.48 -17.84
C SER A 17 3.95 -5.62 -16.41
N TYR A 18 5.28 -5.53 -16.22
CA TYR A 18 5.90 -5.47 -14.89
C TYR A 18 5.51 -4.17 -14.17
N THR A 19 5.55 -3.03 -14.86
CA THR A 19 5.07 -1.73 -14.34
C THR A 19 3.62 -1.82 -13.87
N ALA A 20 2.74 -2.42 -14.67
CA ALA A 20 1.34 -2.62 -14.31
C ALA A 20 1.17 -3.52 -13.07
N ARG A 21 1.89 -4.66 -13.01
CA ARG A 21 1.88 -5.57 -11.85
C ARG A 21 2.32 -4.87 -10.56
N HIS A 22 3.41 -4.11 -10.60
CA HIS A 22 3.90 -3.37 -9.42
C HIS A 22 2.96 -2.23 -9.02
N THR A 23 2.35 -1.56 -9.99
CA THR A 23 1.34 -0.52 -9.73
C THR A 23 0.13 -1.10 -9.02
N TRP A 24 -0.37 -2.25 -9.46
CA TRP A 24 -1.50 -2.93 -8.81
C TRP A 24 -1.17 -3.30 -7.36
N ALA A 25 -0.03 -3.95 -7.11
CA ALA A 25 0.39 -4.37 -5.77
C ALA A 25 0.53 -3.18 -4.80
N THR A 26 1.17 -2.10 -5.27
CA THR A 26 1.33 -0.87 -4.50
C THR A 26 -0.03 -0.23 -4.17
N THR A 27 -0.93 -0.19 -5.16
CA THR A 27 -2.27 0.38 -4.98
C THR A 27 -3.09 -0.44 -3.99
N ALA A 28 -3.08 -1.76 -4.11
CA ALA A 28 -3.76 -2.67 -3.20
C ALA A 28 -3.30 -2.47 -1.75
N TYR A 29 -1.99 -2.29 -1.54
CA TYR A 29 -1.44 -2.00 -0.22
C TYR A 29 -1.90 -0.63 0.33
N TYR A 30 -1.96 0.41 -0.51
CA TYR A 30 -2.52 1.71 -0.10
C TYR A 30 -4.03 1.65 0.19
N CYS A 31 -4.74 0.70 -0.43
CA CYS A 31 -6.12 0.35 -0.12
C CYS A 31 -6.26 -0.53 1.14
N GLU A 32 -5.19 -0.72 1.91
CA GLU A 32 -5.16 -1.48 3.17
C GLU A 32 -5.52 -2.96 2.99
N ILE A 33 -5.30 -3.51 1.79
CA ILE A 33 -5.39 -4.95 1.56
C ILE A 33 -4.19 -5.64 2.21
N HIS A 34 -4.46 -6.71 2.95
CA HIS A 34 -3.43 -7.46 3.66
C HIS A 34 -2.33 -7.96 2.70
N PRO A 35 -1.03 -7.77 3.00
CA PRO A 35 0.05 -8.18 2.11
C PRO A 35 0.05 -9.67 1.74
N GLY A 36 -0.49 -10.53 2.60
CA GLY A 36 -0.70 -11.95 2.30
C GLY A 36 -1.68 -12.19 1.13
N ILE A 37 -2.77 -11.43 1.06
CA ILE A 37 -3.75 -11.52 -0.05
C ILE A 37 -3.09 -11.01 -1.35
N ILE A 38 -2.35 -9.91 -1.26
CA ILE A 38 -1.60 -9.36 -2.39
C ILE A 38 -0.58 -10.39 -2.90
N SER A 39 0.14 -11.05 -1.98
CA SER A 39 1.12 -12.09 -2.29
C SER A 39 0.51 -13.26 -3.05
N GLU A 40 -0.65 -13.75 -2.60
CA GLU A 40 -1.36 -14.85 -3.24
C GLU A 40 -1.87 -14.44 -4.64
N ALA A 41 -2.46 -13.25 -4.76
CA ALA A 41 -2.93 -12.72 -6.05
C ALA A 41 -1.79 -12.51 -7.07
N MET A 42 -0.57 -12.21 -6.60
CA MET A 42 0.62 -12.06 -7.44
C MET A 42 1.30 -13.40 -7.76
N GLY A 43 0.90 -14.50 -7.11
CA GLY A 43 1.54 -15.81 -7.23
C GLY A 43 2.95 -15.85 -6.63
N HIS A 44 3.23 -15.03 -5.61
CA HIS A 44 4.51 -15.05 -4.91
C HIS A 44 4.58 -16.24 -3.95
N SER A 45 5.75 -16.90 -3.91
CA SER A 45 6.01 -18.05 -3.02
C SER A 45 6.09 -17.69 -1.54
N SER A 46 6.25 -16.41 -1.21
CA SER A 46 6.27 -15.90 0.16
C SER A 46 5.82 -14.44 0.21
N ILE A 47 5.13 -14.09 1.30
CA ILE A 47 4.72 -12.72 1.62
C ILE A 47 5.92 -11.76 1.67
N THR A 48 7.09 -12.24 2.09
CA THR A 48 8.32 -11.44 2.17
C THR A 48 8.73 -10.88 0.82
N VAL A 49 8.51 -11.64 -0.26
CA VAL A 49 8.76 -11.16 -1.64
C VAL A 49 7.87 -9.95 -1.92
N THR A 50 6.59 -10.02 -1.57
CA THR A 50 5.65 -8.91 -1.73
C THR A 50 6.09 -7.70 -0.92
N GLU A 51 6.46 -7.90 0.35
CA GLU A 51 6.89 -6.83 1.27
C GLU A 51 8.08 -6.03 0.74
N THR A 52 9.04 -6.66 0.05
CA THR A 52 10.22 -5.95 -0.50
C THR A 52 9.89 -4.88 -1.53
N TYR A 53 8.72 -4.93 -2.18
CA TYR A 53 8.31 -3.97 -3.21
C TYR A 53 7.24 -2.98 -2.72
N LEU A 54 6.75 -3.13 -1.49
CA LEU A 54 5.76 -2.24 -0.92
C LEU A 54 6.44 -0.98 -0.40
N LYS A 55 6.10 0.17 -0.99
CA LYS A 55 6.57 1.45 -0.46
C LYS A 55 5.98 1.69 0.93
N PRO A 56 6.78 2.21 1.88
CA PRO A 56 6.27 2.56 3.20
C PRO A 56 5.08 3.50 3.12
N PHE A 57 4.17 3.39 4.09
CA PHE A 57 3.11 4.37 4.25
C PHE A 57 3.70 5.77 4.47
N ARG A 58 3.13 6.77 3.80
CA ARG A 58 3.51 8.17 4.00
C ARG A 58 3.09 8.62 5.41
N SER A 59 3.78 9.62 5.96
CA SER A 59 3.55 10.15 7.31
C SER A 59 2.08 10.36 7.65
N LYS A 60 1.26 10.85 6.70
CA LYS A 60 -0.18 11.05 6.88
C LYS A 60 -0.94 9.81 7.41
N LYS A 61 -0.60 8.61 6.93
CA LYS A 61 -1.25 7.36 7.36
C LYS A 61 -0.77 6.92 8.75
N ILE A 62 0.51 7.14 9.05
CA ILE A 62 1.07 6.93 10.39
C ILE A 62 0.41 7.89 11.39
N ASP A 63 0.23 9.15 11.01
CA ASP A 63 -0.44 10.15 11.85
C ASP A 63 -1.89 9.78 12.15
N GLU A 64 -2.59 9.20 11.18
CA GLU A 64 -3.96 8.72 11.36
C GLU A 64 -4.02 7.54 12.32
N ALA A 65 -3.15 6.55 12.16
CA ALA A 65 -3.05 5.42 13.10
C ALA A 65 -2.72 5.90 14.52
N ASN A 66 -1.79 6.84 14.66
CA ASN A 66 -1.44 7.44 15.94
C ASN A 66 -2.63 8.15 16.58
N ARG A 67 -3.41 8.93 15.80
CA ARG A 67 -4.63 9.58 16.31
C ARG A 67 -5.65 8.57 16.83
N GLN A 68 -5.89 7.48 16.10
CA GLN A 68 -6.84 6.44 16.52
C GLN A 68 -6.45 5.82 17.87
N VAL A 69 -5.16 5.50 18.06
CA VAL A 69 -4.64 4.96 19.33
C VAL A 69 -4.81 5.98 20.46
N LEU A 70 -4.44 7.24 20.23
CA LEU A 70 -4.56 8.31 21.23
C LEU A 70 -6.02 8.56 21.63
N ASP A 71 -6.95 8.55 20.67
CA ASP A 71 -8.37 8.74 20.92
C ASP A 71 -8.98 7.59 21.72
N PHE A 72 -8.57 6.35 21.42
CA PHE A 72 -8.95 5.17 22.21
C PHE A 72 -8.50 5.30 23.67
N VAL A 73 -7.24 5.69 23.90
CA VAL A 73 -6.70 5.88 25.26
C VAL A 73 -7.43 7.00 26.00
N LYS A 74 -7.66 8.15 25.37
CA LYS A 74 -8.39 9.28 25.99
C LYS A 74 -9.79 8.86 26.44
N ARG A 75 -10.54 8.16 25.59
CA ARG A 75 -11.89 7.65 25.93
C ARG A 75 -11.85 6.67 27.10
N SER A 76 -10.86 5.78 27.10
CA SER A 76 -10.69 4.79 28.16
C SER A 76 -10.36 5.41 29.51
N ILE A 77 -9.62 6.52 29.56
CA ILE A 77 -9.29 7.23 30.81
C ILE A 77 -10.47 8.07 31.31
N VAL A 78 -11.18 8.77 30.42
CA VAL A 78 -12.34 9.59 30.81
C VAL A 78 -13.49 8.73 31.31
N GLY A 79 -13.70 7.53 30.74
CA GLY A 79 -14.73 6.59 31.19
C GLY A 79 -14.44 5.88 32.52
N VAL A 80 -13.23 5.97 33.07
CA VAL A 80 -12.86 5.38 34.37
C VAL A 80 -13.11 6.35 35.54
N ASN A 81 -13.32 7.64 35.26
CA ASN A 81 -13.56 8.69 36.26
C ASN A 81 -15.04 9.13 36.36
N ALA A 82 -15.98 8.36 35.82
CA ALA A 82 -17.43 8.61 35.90
C ALA A 82 -18.10 7.65 36.88
#